data_AF-A0A3C0GNN2-F1
#
_entry.id   AF-A0A3C0GNN2-F1
#
_cell.length_a   1.000
_cell.length_b   1.000
_cell.length_c   1.000
_cell.angle_alpha   90.00
_cell.angle_beta   90.00
_cell.angle_gamma   90.00
#
_symmetry.space_group_name_H-M   'P 1'
#
loop_
_entity.id
_entity.type
_entity.pdbx_description
1 polymer ?
#
loop_
_entity_poly.entity_id
_entity_poly.type
_entity_poly.pdbx_seq_one_letter_code
_entity_poly.pdbx_strand_id
1 'polypeptide(L)'
;RADAAAGYRQLAALRAISEEGRCHFMLAGFWDLYEAVTLDFASPLRNFGEVIHVGGLEDEACQALATEPMARLGVHFSAPELPRRLVAACGRRANLVAIVCQQLLSQLGRGQRVIDAAQLHAALVAEPVFDALAGWARLTPDPMANRIDRVVVYRLACAQLGNGGERGVRLEDLLADVDAAGVRLDPEALRRSLARLQLAYVIRRDEDGPRFVFAVPLFATQFQWEEARTLQQRELQAMAQEEAAASPRRVDDATS
;
A
#
# COMPACT_ATOMS: atom_id res chain seq x y z
N ARG A 1 6.96 -17.10 10.24
CA ARG A 1 7.07 -16.90 11.72
C ARG A 1 7.11 -18.21 12.50
N ALA A 2 6.13 -19.10 12.38
CA ALA A 2 6.14 -20.38 13.10
C ALA A 2 7.39 -21.24 12.79
N ASP A 3 7.78 -21.34 11.51
CA ASP A 3 8.99 -22.08 11.14
C ASP A 3 10.28 -21.38 11.60
N ALA A 4 10.31 -20.04 11.57
CA ALA A 4 11.42 -19.26 12.13
C ALA A 4 11.64 -19.56 13.62
N ALA A 5 10.55 -19.58 14.41
CA ALA A 5 10.59 -19.97 15.82
C ALA A 5 11.03 -21.44 16.03
N ALA A 6 10.84 -22.29 15.02
CA ALA A 6 11.28 -23.67 15.01
C ALA A 6 12.70 -23.88 14.43
N GLY A 7 13.44 -22.80 14.14
CA GLY A 7 14.79 -22.83 13.58
C GLY A 7 14.85 -23.11 12.09
N TYR A 8 13.83 -22.70 11.34
CA TYR A 8 13.72 -22.83 9.88
C TYR A 8 13.76 -24.26 9.33
N ARG A 9 13.30 -25.25 10.12
CA ARG A 9 13.41 -26.67 9.74
C ARG A 9 12.68 -27.00 8.44
N GLN A 10 11.50 -26.44 8.21
CA GLN A 10 10.74 -26.72 6.99
C GLN A 10 11.34 -26.00 5.79
N LEU A 11 11.70 -24.72 5.93
CA LEU A 11 12.30 -23.93 4.86
C LEU A 11 13.68 -24.49 4.43
N ALA A 12 14.47 -25.00 5.37
CA ALA A 12 15.73 -25.67 5.08
C ALA A 12 15.51 -26.99 4.29
N ALA A 13 14.51 -27.77 4.64
CA ALA A 13 14.18 -29.00 3.91
C ALA A 13 13.73 -28.70 2.46
N LEU A 14 12.90 -27.68 2.26
CA LEU A 14 12.50 -27.24 0.92
C LEU A 14 13.71 -26.83 0.08
N ARG A 15 14.67 -26.12 0.67
CA ARG A 15 15.90 -25.71 0.00
C ARG A 15 16.73 -26.89 -0.45
N ALA A 16 16.95 -27.87 0.42
CA ALA A 16 17.71 -29.06 0.08
C ALA A 16 17.12 -29.81 -1.12
N ILE A 17 15.78 -29.99 -1.14
CA ILE A 17 15.11 -30.72 -2.23
C ILE A 17 15.15 -29.92 -3.55
N SER A 18 15.05 -28.59 -3.47
CA SER A 18 15.17 -27.69 -4.62
C SER A 18 16.57 -27.73 -5.23
N GLU A 19 17.62 -27.71 -4.41
CA GLU A 19 19.03 -27.73 -4.86
C GLU A 19 19.42 -29.05 -5.52
N GLU A 20 18.74 -30.16 -5.17
CA GLU A 20 18.91 -31.46 -5.83
C GLU A 20 18.21 -31.54 -7.20
N GLY A 21 17.51 -30.48 -7.63
CA GLY A 21 16.82 -30.42 -8.92
C GLY A 21 15.59 -31.34 -9.02
N ARG A 22 15.08 -31.82 -7.88
CA ARG A 22 13.97 -32.79 -7.83
C ARG A 22 12.60 -32.15 -7.95
N CYS A 23 12.50 -30.84 -7.66
CA CYS A 23 11.27 -30.06 -7.78
C CYS A 23 11.56 -28.56 -7.92
N HIS A 24 10.53 -27.81 -8.33
CA HIS A 24 10.52 -26.36 -8.32
C HIS A 24 9.45 -25.86 -7.35
N PHE A 25 9.76 -24.81 -6.61
CA PHE A 25 8.83 -24.19 -5.66
C PHE A 25 8.48 -22.77 -6.11
N MET A 26 7.20 -22.43 -6.03
CA MET A 26 6.72 -21.06 -6.15
C MET A 26 6.14 -20.65 -4.80
N LEU A 27 6.77 -19.64 -4.17
CA LEU A 27 6.34 -19.10 -2.90
C LEU A 27 5.66 -17.75 -3.16
N ALA A 28 4.38 -17.67 -2.82
CA ALA A 28 3.62 -16.43 -2.87
C ALA A 28 3.32 -15.96 -1.46
N GLY A 29 3.55 -14.67 -1.21
CA GLY A 29 3.38 -14.09 0.12
C GLY A 29 3.53 -12.58 0.08
N PHE A 30 3.20 -11.98 1.22
CA PHE A 30 3.26 -10.53 1.41
C PHE A 30 4.45 -10.18 2.33
N TRP A 31 4.23 -9.44 3.41
CA TRP A 31 5.27 -8.86 4.26
C TRP A 31 6.19 -9.90 4.90
N ASP A 32 5.65 -10.98 5.48
CA ASP A 32 6.46 -12.00 6.15
C ASP A 32 7.41 -12.74 5.19
N LEU A 33 6.98 -12.98 3.95
CA LEU A 33 7.83 -13.59 2.92
C LEU A 33 8.89 -12.60 2.45
N TYR A 34 8.49 -11.34 2.21
CA TYR A 34 9.42 -10.27 1.83
C TYR A 34 10.53 -10.06 2.87
N GLU A 35 10.18 -10.00 4.15
CA GLU A 35 11.13 -9.88 5.26
C GLU A 35 12.08 -11.08 5.30
N ALA A 36 11.55 -12.29 5.20
CA ALA A 36 12.35 -13.52 5.21
C ALA A 36 13.30 -13.65 4.00
N VAL A 37 12.96 -13.06 2.85
CA VAL A 37 13.82 -13.14 1.64
C VAL A 37 14.83 -11.99 1.58
N THR A 38 14.44 -10.79 2.04
CA THR A 38 15.20 -9.56 1.79
C THR A 38 15.94 -9.05 3.03
N LEU A 39 15.32 -9.13 4.21
CA LEU A 39 15.79 -8.47 5.42
C LEU A 39 16.45 -9.44 6.41
N ASP A 40 15.99 -10.70 6.45
CA ASP A 40 16.57 -11.71 7.32
C ASP A 40 17.76 -12.42 6.65
N PHE A 41 18.96 -12.16 7.18
CA PHE A 41 20.20 -12.80 6.71
C PHE A 41 20.31 -14.28 7.12
N ALA A 42 19.61 -14.71 8.17
CA ALA A 42 19.65 -16.08 8.67
C ALA A 42 18.60 -16.99 8.00
N SER A 43 17.66 -16.42 7.25
CA SER A 43 16.58 -17.15 6.60
C SER A 43 17.10 -18.01 5.45
N PRO A 44 16.72 -19.31 5.39
CA PRO A 44 17.05 -20.18 4.26
C PRO A 44 16.40 -19.77 2.94
N LEU A 45 15.42 -18.86 2.97
CA LEU A 45 14.81 -18.30 1.77
C LEU A 45 15.68 -17.23 1.09
N ARG A 46 16.72 -16.74 1.77
CA ARG A 46 17.68 -15.83 1.16
C ARG A 46 18.42 -16.55 0.03
N ASN A 47 18.43 -15.95 -1.16
CA ASN A 47 19.01 -16.55 -2.37
C ASN A 47 18.44 -17.96 -2.70
N PHE A 48 17.19 -18.22 -2.31
CA PHE A 48 16.51 -19.48 -2.64
C PHE A 48 16.05 -19.50 -4.10
N GLY A 49 15.73 -18.34 -4.67
CA GLY A 49 15.28 -18.22 -6.06
C GLY A 49 15.17 -16.76 -6.51
N GLU A 50 14.53 -16.57 -7.66
CA GLU A 50 14.22 -15.26 -8.20
C GLU A 50 13.05 -14.61 -7.45
N VAL A 51 13.20 -13.33 -7.10
CA VAL A 51 12.14 -12.55 -6.44
C VAL A 51 11.39 -11.76 -7.49
N ILE A 52 10.13 -12.14 -7.72
CA ILE A 52 9.22 -11.43 -8.61
C ILE A 52 8.29 -10.56 -7.77
N HIS A 53 8.42 -9.24 -7.91
CA HIS A 53 7.51 -8.28 -7.29
C HIS A 53 6.35 -8.01 -8.24
N VAL A 54 5.13 -8.36 -7.83
CA VAL A 54 3.92 -8.07 -8.60
C VAL A 54 3.50 -6.62 -8.32
N GLY A 55 3.75 -5.74 -9.30
CA GLY A 55 3.34 -4.34 -9.27
C GLY A 55 2.08 -4.06 -10.09
N GLY A 56 1.91 -2.79 -10.47
CA GLY A 56 0.90 -2.40 -11.45
C GLY A 56 1.21 -2.98 -12.83
N LEU A 57 0.18 -3.15 -13.64
CA LEU A 57 0.36 -3.56 -15.03
C LEU A 57 1.02 -2.45 -15.84
N GLU A 58 1.59 -2.83 -16.98
CA GLU A 58 1.92 -1.88 -18.03
C GLU A 58 0.67 -1.15 -18.51
N ASP A 59 0.83 0.10 -18.95
CA ASP A 59 -0.28 0.96 -19.31
C ASP A 59 -1.16 0.34 -20.41
N GLU A 60 -0.53 -0.20 -21.46
CA GLU A 60 -1.21 -0.87 -22.57
C GLU A 60 -2.00 -2.10 -22.11
N ALA A 61 -1.40 -2.94 -21.26
CA ALA A 61 -2.07 -4.12 -20.70
C ALA A 61 -3.27 -3.72 -19.81
N CYS A 62 -3.16 -2.62 -19.06
CA CYS A 62 -4.27 -2.10 -18.27
C CYS A 62 -5.40 -1.53 -19.13
N GLN A 63 -5.07 -0.85 -20.23
CA GLN A 63 -6.06 -0.37 -21.20
C GLN A 63 -6.76 -1.53 -21.91
N ALA A 64 -6.02 -2.56 -22.30
CA ALA A 64 -6.57 -3.79 -22.89
C ALA A 64 -7.52 -4.49 -21.90
N LEU A 65 -7.13 -4.59 -20.63
CA LEU A 65 -7.97 -5.15 -19.57
C LEU A 65 -9.32 -4.40 -19.42
N ALA A 66 -9.33 -3.08 -19.61
CA ALA A 66 -10.55 -2.27 -19.52
C ALA A 66 -11.42 -2.33 -20.80
N THR A 67 -10.81 -2.56 -21.96
CA THR A 67 -11.49 -2.38 -23.27
C THR A 67 -11.84 -3.69 -23.97
N GLU A 68 -10.97 -4.70 -23.95
CA GLU A 68 -11.22 -5.96 -24.67
C GLU A 68 -12.41 -6.75 -24.10
N PRO A 69 -12.55 -6.94 -22.77
CA PRO A 69 -13.72 -7.64 -22.22
C PRO A 69 -15.02 -6.90 -22.51
N MET A 70 -15.01 -5.57 -22.45
CA MET A 70 -16.17 -4.73 -22.77
C MET A 70 -16.59 -4.87 -24.23
N ALA A 71 -15.63 -4.81 -25.16
CA ALA A 71 -15.88 -4.94 -26.58
C ALA A 71 -16.47 -6.32 -26.94
N ARG A 72 -16.03 -7.40 -26.27
CA ARG A 72 -16.61 -8.74 -26.44
C ARG A 72 -18.08 -8.82 -25.99
N LEU A 73 -18.51 -7.94 -25.08
CA LEU A 73 -19.91 -7.78 -24.67
C LEU A 73 -20.69 -6.77 -25.54
N GLY A 74 -20.04 -6.21 -26.58
CA GLY A 74 -20.60 -5.15 -27.42
C GLY A 74 -20.72 -3.79 -26.71
N VAL A 75 -19.99 -3.60 -25.62
CA VAL A 75 -19.97 -2.34 -24.85
C VAL A 75 -18.72 -1.55 -25.20
N HIS A 76 -18.89 -0.25 -25.43
CA HIS A 76 -17.81 0.64 -25.84
C HIS A 76 -17.81 1.93 -25.03
N PHE A 77 -16.65 2.55 -24.89
CA PHE A 77 -16.54 3.89 -24.31
C PHE A 77 -16.88 4.94 -25.36
N SER A 78 -17.57 6.01 -24.97
CA SER A 78 -17.97 7.10 -25.88
C SER A 78 -16.78 7.90 -26.42
N ALA A 79 -15.65 7.86 -25.72
CA ALA A 79 -14.40 8.50 -26.15
C ALA A 79 -13.18 7.63 -25.78
N PRO A 80 -12.12 7.63 -26.61
CA PRO A 80 -10.91 6.83 -26.38
C PRO A 80 -10.11 7.25 -25.15
N GLU A 81 -10.35 8.46 -24.61
CA GLU A 81 -9.70 8.94 -23.40
C GLU A 81 -10.32 8.38 -22.11
N LEU A 82 -11.55 7.84 -22.15
CA LEU A 82 -12.21 7.32 -20.95
C LEU A 82 -11.51 6.08 -20.37
N PRO A 83 -11.12 5.07 -21.15
CA PRO A 83 -10.30 3.96 -20.65
C PRO A 83 -8.98 4.43 -20.04
N ARG A 84 -8.30 5.41 -20.66
CA ARG A 84 -7.03 5.96 -20.14
C ARG A 84 -7.24 6.64 -18.79
N ARG A 85 -8.29 7.44 -18.66
CA ARG A 85 -8.68 8.07 -17.39
C ARG A 85 -9.01 7.03 -16.31
N LEU A 86 -9.70 5.95 -16.67
CA LEU A 86 -9.99 4.83 -15.78
C LEU A 86 -8.68 4.20 -15.26
N VAL A 87 -7.77 3.86 -16.17
CA VAL A 87 -6.48 3.23 -15.84
C VAL A 87 -5.63 4.15 -14.96
N ALA A 88 -5.54 5.43 -15.32
CA ALA A 88 -4.81 6.43 -14.55
C ALA A 88 -5.38 6.56 -13.13
N ALA A 89 -6.70 6.65 -12.99
CA ALA A 89 -7.35 6.72 -11.68
C ALA A 89 -7.08 5.45 -10.83
N CYS A 90 -7.06 4.28 -11.46
CA CYS A 90 -6.78 3.00 -10.80
C CYS A 90 -5.29 2.75 -10.50
N GLY A 91 -4.38 3.66 -10.86
CA GLY A 91 -2.94 3.50 -10.61
C GLY A 91 -2.33 2.24 -11.24
N ARG A 92 -2.90 1.78 -12.36
CA ARG A 92 -2.56 0.52 -13.05
C ARG A 92 -2.73 -0.75 -12.19
N ARG A 93 -3.55 -0.71 -11.13
CA ARG A 93 -3.89 -1.89 -10.33
C ARG A 93 -4.97 -2.70 -11.05
N ALA A 94 -4.61 -3.87 -11.59
CA ALA A 94 -5.50 -4.72 -12.39
C ALA A 94 -6.85 -5.00 -11.70
N ASN A 95 -6.81 -5.32 -10.40
CA ASN A 95 -8.02 -5.61 -9.61
C ASN A 95 -8.99 -4.41 -9.58
N LEU A 96 -8.49 -3.18 -9.44
CA LEU A 96 -9.33 -1.99 -9.42
C LEU A 96 -9.93 -1.70 -10.79
N VAL A 97 -9.14 -1.86 -11.86
CA VAL A 97 -9.64 -1.75 -13.24
C VAL A 97 -10.81 -2.70 -13.45
N ALA A 98 -10.67 -3.97 -13.03
CA ALA A 98 -11.74 -4.95 -13.14
C ALA A 98 -12.98 -4.59 -12.31
N ILE A 99 -12.81 -4.10 -11.07
CA ILE A 99 -13.92 -3.66 -10.22
C ILE A 99 -14.67 -2.48 -10.84
N VAL A 100 -13.95 -1.46 -11.32
CA VAL A 100 -14.57 -0.31 -11.98
C VAL A 100 -15.32 -0.74 -13.24
N CYS A 101 -14.74 -1.66 -14.03
CA CYS A 101 -15.40 -2.26 -15.19
C CYS A 101 -16.70 -2.99 -14.80
N GLN A 102 -16.68 -3.76 -13.71
CA GLN A 102 -17.88 -4.41 -13.20
C GLN A 102 -18.96 -3.39 -12.77
N GLN A 103 -18.56 -2.28 -12.14
CA GLN A 103 -19.47 -1.19 -11.77
C GLN A 103 -20.04 -0.46 -12.99
N LEU A 104 -19.24 -0.30 -14.05
CA LEU A 104 -19.73 0.27 -15.31
C LEU A 104 -20.84 -0.61 -15.91
N LEU A 105 -20.62 -1.93 -15.95
CA LEU A 105 -21.60 -2.87 -16.49
C LEU A 105 -22.89 -2.91 -15.67
N SER A 106 -22.82 -2.81 -14.34
CA SER A 106 -24.01 -2.81 -13.47
C SER A 106 -24.87 -1.55 -13.62
N GLN A 107 -24.27 -0.44 -14.08
CA GLN A 107 -24.96 0.85 -14.30
C GLN A 107 -25.61 0.97 -15.68
N LEU A 108 -25.29 0.07 -16.62
CA LEU A 108 -25.83 0.16 -17.99
C LEU A 108 -27.34 -0.11 -18.00
N GLY A 109 -28.09 0.82 -18.60
CA GLY A 109 -29.50 0.63 -18.88
C GLY A 109 -29.76 -0.50 -19.89
N ARG A 110 -30.99 -0.99 -19.95
CA ARG A 110 -31.39 -1.99 -20.96
C ARG A 110 -31.12 -1.46 -22.37
N GLY A 111 -30.36 -2.22 -23.15
CA GLY A 111 -29.99 -1.85 -24.52
C GLY A 111 -28.88 -0.80 -24.63
N GLN A 112 -28.44 -0.21 -23.52
CA GLN A 112 -27.30 0.70 -23.53
C GLN A 112 -26.01 -0.09 -23.82
N ARG A 113 -25.19 0.45 -24.72
CA ARG A 113 -23.91 -0.14 -25.14
C ARG A 113 -22.75 0.86 -25.13
N VAL A 114 -23.03 2.08 -24.72
CA VAL A 114 -22.04 3.16 -24.67
C VAL A 114 -21.90 3.63 -23.23
N ILE A 115 -20.65 3.60 -22.74
CA ILE A 115 -20.22 4.14 -21.46
C ILE A 115 -19.77 5.58 -21.67
N ASP A 116 -20.39 6.52 -20.97
CA ASP A 116 -20.00 7.93 -21.00
C ASP A 116 -19.13 8.36 -19.80
N ALA A 117 -18.76 9.63 -19.78
CA ALA A 117 -17.94 10.21 -18.72
C ALA A 117 -18.66 10.27 -17.36
N ALA A 118 -19.98 10.41 -17.33
CA ALA A 118 -20.75 10.47 -16.10
C ALA A 118 -20.85 9.09 -15.44
N GLN A 119 -21.07 8.04 -16.23
CA GLN A 119 -21.04 6.65 -15.78
C GLN A 119 -19.65 6.25 -15.29
N LEU A 120 -18.59 6.65 -16.01
CA LEU A 120 -17.22 6.43 -15.53
C LEU A 120 -16.98 7.12 -14.18
N HIS A 121 -17.39 8.37 -14.04
CA HIS A 121 -17.24 9.09 -12.77
C HIS A 121 -17.99 8.38 -11.63
N ALA A 122 -19.25 7.99 -11.86
CA ALA A 122 -20.06 7.27 -10.89
C ALA A 122 -19.45 5.92 -10.49
N ALA A 123 -18.90 5.17 -11.45
CA ALA A 123 -18.21 3.90 -11.18
C ALA A 123 -16.91 4.09 -10.36
N LEU A 124 -16.15 5.16 -10.59
CA LEU A 124 -14.91 5.45 -9.87
C LEU A 124 -15.12 5.82 -8.40
N VAL A 125 -16.29 6.37 -8.06
CA VAL A 125 -16.67 6.75 -6.68
C VAL A 125 -17.60 5.74 -6.02
N ALA A 126 -17.77 4.57 -6.61
CA ALA A 126 -18.63 3.53 -6.07
C ALA A 126 -17.99 2.83 -4.86
N GLU A 127 -18.81 2.43 -3.89
CA GLU A 127 -18.39 1.76 -2.66
C GLU A 127 -17.45 0.55 -2.89
N PRO A 128 -17.69 -0.36 -3.86
CA PRO A 128 -16.79 -1.51 -4.08
C PRO A 128 -15.36 -1.12 -4.50
N VAL A 129 -15.17 0.06 -5.09
CA VAL A 129 -13.84 0.58 -5.41
C VAL A 129 -13.11 0.97 -4.14
N PHE A 130 -13.80 1.63 -3.21
CA PHE A 130 -13.23 2.03 -1.92
C PHE A 130 -12.98 0.83 -1.00
N ASP A 131 -13.87 -0.16 -0.99
CA ASP A 131 -13.66 -1.42 -0.26
C ASP A 131 -12.38 -2.14 -0.72
N ALA A 132 -12.11 -2.15 -2.02
CA ALA A 132 -10.90 -2.79 -2.58
C ALA A 132 -9.61 -2.01 -2.30
N LEU A 133 -9.74 -0.77 -1.85
CA LEU A 133 -8.64 0.06 -1.37
C LEU A 133 -8.50 0.00 0.16
N ALA A 134 -9.45 -0.61 0.88
CA ALA A 134 -9.36 -0.79 2.32
C ALA A 134 -8.29 -1.83 2.72
N GLY A 135 -8.09 -2.01 4.03
CA GLY A 135 -7.19 -3.04 4.59
C GLY A 135 -5.73 -2.61 4.78
N TRP A 136 -5.31 -1.50 4.18
CA TRP A 136 -3.96 -0.93 4.33
C TRP A 136 -3.59 -0.53 5.77
N ALA A 137 -4.58 -0.29 6.64
CA ALA A 137 -4.35 0.15 8.02
C ALA A 137 -3.87 -0.98 8.96
N ARG A 138 -3.90 -2.25 8.50
CA ARG A 138 -3.52 -3.45 9.26
C ARG A 138 -2.76 -4.46 8.38
N LEU A 139 -1.58 -4.07 7.91
CA LEU A 139 -0.74 -4.88 7.01
C LEU A 139 0.12 -5.90 7.75
N THR A 140 0.29 -5.76 9.06
CA THR A 140 1.06 -6.65 9.92
C THR A 140 0.31 -6.88 11.23
N PRO A 141 0.55 -7.99 11.96
CA PRO A 141 -0.01 -8.15 13.31
C PRO A 141 0.62 -7.22 14.35
N ASP A 142 1.73 -6.55 14.06
CA ASP A 142 2.38 -5.59 14.98
C ASP A 142 1.59 -4.27 15.04
N PRO A 143 0.97 -3.91 16.18
CA PRO A 143 0.19 -2.69 16.32
C PRO A 143 0.99 -1.40 16.10
N MET A 144 2.27 -1.36 16.53
CA MET A 144 3.11 -0.18 16.41
C MET A 144 3.52 0.03 14.94
N ALA A 145 3.92 -1.05 14.25
CA ALA A 145 4.20 -1.00 12.82
C ALA A 145 3.00 -0.52 12.00
N ASN A 146 1.79 -1.00 12.30
CA ASN A 146 0.56 -0.50 11.66
C ASN A 146 0.29 0.97 11.99
N ARG A 147 0.67 1.44 13.18
CA ARG A 147 0.50 2.85 13.56
C ARG A 147 1.43 3.75 12.74
N ILE A 148 2.68 3.35 12.56
CA ILE A 148 3.62 4.06 11.68
C ILE A 148 3.06 4.10 10.24
N ASP A 149 2.49 2.99 9.75
CA ASP A 149 1.84 2.96 8.42
C ASP A 149 0.73 4.01 8.30
N ARG A 150 -0.11 4.14 9.33
CA ARG A 150 -1.18 5.15 9.37
C ARG A 150 -0.63 6.58 9.39
N VAL A 151 0.40 6.86 10.18
CA VAL A 151 1.07 8.17 10.20
C VAL A 151 1.57 8.55 8.80
N VAL A 152 2.24 7.63 8.11
CA VAL A 152 2.77 7.85 6.75
C VAL A 152 1.63 8.14 5.77
N VAL A 153 0.59 7.32 5.77
CA VAL A 153 -0.55 7.46 4.83
C VAL A 153 -1.30 8.77 5.07
N TYR A 154 -1.58 9.13 6.33
CA TYR A 154 -2.26 10.39 6.62
C TYR A 154 -1.40 11.61 6.28
N ARG A 155 -0.09 11.57 6.55
CA ARG A 155 0.82 12.66 6.14
C ARG A 155 0.84 12.84 4.62
N LEU A 156 0.81 11.74 3.89
CA LEU A 156 0.76 11.76 2.43
C LEU A 156 -0.56 12.33 1.91
N ALA A 157 -1.69 11.94 2.51
CA ALA A 157 -2.99 12.54 2.22
C ALA A 157 -2.99 14.05 2.48
N CYS A 158 -2.44 14.50 3.61
CA CYS A 158 -2.28 15.91 3.93
C CYS A 158 -1.43 16.67 2.92
N ALA A 159 -0.32 16.06 2.43
CA ALA A 159 0.53 16.66 1.41
C ALA A 159 -0.26 16.89 0.12
N GLN A 160 -0.93 15.85 -0.38
CA GLN A 160 -1.60 15.87 -1.67
C GLN A 160 -2.91 16.69 -1.69
N LEU A 161 -3.63 16.74 -0.56
CA LEU A 161 -4.87 17.52 -0.42
C LEU A 161 -4.62 18.95 0.08
N GLY A 162 -3.40 19.26 0.52
CA GLY A 162 -3.04 20.57 1.04
C GLY A 162 -2.87 21.61 -0.07
N ASN A 163 -3.15 22.88 0.27
CA ASN A 163 -2.98 24.01 -0.65
C ASN A 163 -1.51 24.36 -0.95
N GLY A 164 -0.56 23.69 -0.31
CA GLY A 164 0.89 23.96 -0.40
C GLY A 164 1.57 23.48 -1.68
N GLY A 165 0.83 22.83 -2.59
CA GLY A 165 1.38 22.31 -3.85
C GLY A 165 2.30 21.10 -3.69
N GLU A 166 2.43 20.54 -2.49
CA GLU A 166 3.17 19.29 -2.27
C GLU A 166 2.47 18.13 -2.97
N ARG A 167 3.19 17.41 -3.83
CA ARG A 167 2.65 16.22 -4.52
C ARG A 167 3.01 14.90 -3.84
N GLY A 168 3.74 14.95 -2.74
CA GLY A 168 4.22 13.77 -2.04
C GLY A 168 5.17 14.11 -0.90
N VAL A 169 5.55 13.08 -0.12
CA VAL A 169 6.30 13.22 1.14
C VAL A 169 7.69 12.64 1.00
N ARG A 170 8.69 13.23 1.65
CA ARG A 170 10.04 12.66 1.75
C ARG A 170 10.21 11.98 3.11
N LEU A 171 11.22 11.11 3.21
CA LEU A 171 11.57 10.47 4.48
C LEU A 171 11.94 11.50 5.56
N GLU A 172 12.66 12.55 5.19
CA GLU A 172 13.04 13.65 6.09
C GLU A 172 11.83 14.40 6.67
N ASP A 173 10.78 14.61 5.86
CA ASP A 173 9.54 15.26 6.31
C ASP A 173 8.83 14.41 7.36
N LEU A 174 8.79 13.10 7.14
CA LEU A 174 8.16 12.15 8.07
C LEU A 174 8.92 12.06 9.39
N LEU A 175 10.26 12.06 9.35
CA LEU A 175 11.08 12.09 10.57
C LEU A 175 10.89 13.40 11.34
N ALA A 176 10.86 14.54 10.64
CA ALA A 176 10.62 15.84 11.26
C ALA A 176 9.25 15.92 11.94
N ASP A 177 8.19 15.37 11.32
CA ASP A 177 6.85 15.31 11.92
C ASP A 177 6.83 14.49 13.22
N VAL A 178 7.57 13.38 13.24
CA VAL A 178 7.68 12.50 14.41
C VAL A 178 8.50 13.16 15.52
N ASP A 179 9.62 13.79 15.19
CA ASP A 179 10.46 14.52 16.14
C ASP A 179 9.70 15.70 16.76
N ALA A 180 8.93 16.45 15.94
CA ALA A 180 8.11 17.56 16.40
C ALA A 180 6.98 17.11 17.35
N ALA A 181 6.50 15.87 17.21
CA ALA A 181 5.54 15.27 18.13
C ALA A 181 6.19 14.74 19.42
N GLY A 182 7.51 14.81 19.55
CA GLY A 182 8.26 14.33 20.71
C GLY A 182 8.32 12.80 20.81
N VAL A 183 8.11 12.09 19.70
CA VAL A 183 8.14 10.63 19.63
C VAL A 183 9.54 10.18 19.22
N ARG A 184 10.15 9.23 19.94
CA ARG A 184 11.41 8.61 19.49
C ARG A 184 11.12 7.41 18.61
N LEU A 185 11.20 7.62 17.31
CA LEU A 185 11.08 6.54 16.32
C LEU A 185 12.44 6.16 15.76
N ASP A 186 12.73 4.86 15.75
CA ASP A 186 13.87 4.33 15.00
C ASP A 186 13.67 4.60 13.49
N PRO A 187 14.61 5.29 12.80
CA PRO A 187 14.54 5.52 11.36
C PRO A 187 14.37 4.23 10.55
N GLU A 188 14.90 3.10 11.03
CA GLU A 188 14.74 1.81 10.35
C GLU A 188 13.30 1.28 10.45
N ALA A 189 12.58 1.53 11.55
CA ALA A 189 11.17 1.21 11.67
C ALA A 189 10.32 1.97 10.65
N LEU A 190 10.63 3.25 10.43
CA LEU A 190 9.99 4.07 9.41
C LEU A 190 10.30 3.57 7.99
N ARG A 191 11.55 3.19 7.70
CA ARG A 191 11.93 2.58 6.41
C ARG A 191 11.19 1.27 6.14
N ARG A 192 11.03 0.42 7.16
CA ARG A 192 10.23 -0.82 7.04
C ARG A 192 8.75 -0.52 6.77
N SER A 193 8.19 0.51 7.41
CA SER A 193 6.82 0.95 7.12
C SER A 193 6.67 1.39 5.65
N LEU A 194 7.59 2.22 5.15
CA LEU A 194 7.59 2.62 3.73
C LEU A 194 7.69 1.41 2.80
N ALA A 195 8.59 0.47 3.06
CA ALA A 195 8.72 -0.75 2.27
C ALA A 195 7.43 -1.60 2.29
N ARG A 196 6.78 -1.72 3.45
CA ARG A 196 5.52 -2.46 3.60
C ARG A 196 4.38 -1.80 2.82
N LEU A 197 4.26 -0.47 2.90
CA LEU A 197 3.26 0.30 2.16
C LEU A 197 3.52 0.26 0.64
N GLN A 198 4.78 0.24 0.20
CA GLN A 198 5.14 0.04 -1.20
C GLN A 198 4.78 -1.37 -1.68
N LEU A 199 5.09 -2.39 -0.89
CA LEU A 199 4.73 -3.78 -1.20
C LEU A 199 3.21 -3.97 -1.26
N ALA A 200 2.46 -3.27 -0.41
CA ALA A 200 0.99 -3.27 -0.42
C ALA A 200 0.40 -2.46 -1.58
N TYR A 201 1.24 -1.82 -2.40
CA TYR A 201 0.84 -0.95 -3.49
C TYR A 201 -0.06 0.22 -3.02
N VAL A 202 0.20 0.71 -1.80
CA VAL A 202 -0.46 1.91 -1.24
C VAL A 202 0.30 3.15 -1.69
N ILE A 203 1.62 3.11 -1.56
CA ILE A 203 2.51 4.19 -1.98
C ILE A 203 3.51 3.69 -3.02
N ARG A 204 4.09 4.62 -3.77
CA ARG A 204 5.22 4.38 -4.67
C ARG A 204 6.19 5.54 -4.57
N ARG A 205 7.40 5.36 -5.09
CA ARG A 205 8.26 6.50 -5.38
C ARG A 205 7.74 7.26 -6.59
N ASP A 206 7.84 8.57 -6.52
CA ASP A 206 7.60 9.44 -7.65
C ASP A 206 8.62 9.15 -8.75
N GLU A 207 8.25 9.35 -10.02
CA GLU A 207 9.14 9.10 -11.15
C GLU A 207 10.23 10.18 -11.21
N ASP A 208 9.89 11.40 -10.79
CA ASP A 208 10.73 12.60 -10.90
C ASP A 208 11.61 12.87 -9.66
N GLY A 209 11.57 12.03 -8.62
CA GLY A 209 12.36 12.31 -7.42
C GLY A 209 12.19 11.39 -6.22
N PRO A 210 12.79 11.76 -5.07
CA PRO A 210 12.84 10.93 -3.87
C PRO A 210 11.52 10.95 -3.06
N ARG A 211 10.44 11.51 -3.61
CA ARG A 211 9.16 11.66 -2.93
C ARG A 211 8.37 10.36 -3.01
N PHE A 212 7.59 10.10 -1.97
CA PHE A 212 6.57 9.06 -1.96
C PHE A 212 5.23 9.68 -2.30
N VAL A 213 4.49 9.02 -3.19
CA VAL A 213 3.15 9.40 -3.65
C VAL A 213 2.22 8.21 -3.55
N PHE A 214 0.89 8.42 -3.58
CA PHE A 214 -0.03 7.29 -3.64
C PHE A 214 0.17 6.53 -4.95
N ALA A 215 0.26 5.20 -4.86
CA ALA A 215 0.37 4.37 -6.05
C ALA A 215 -0.94 4.39 -6.86
N VAL A 216 -2.08 4.55 -6.18
CA VAL A 216 -3.41 4.65 -6.77
C VAL A 216 -3.99 6.04 -6.51
N PRO A 217 -4.23 6.88 -7.53
CA PRO A 217 -4.80 8.21 -7.35
C PRO A 217 -6.17 8.24 -6.64
N LEU A 218 -7.05 7.25 -6.89
CA LEU A 218 -8.34 7.13 -6.18
C LEU A 218 -8.18 6.93 -4.67
N PHE A 219 -7.02 6.48 -4.20
CA PHE A 219 -6.79 6.31 -2.78
C PHE A 219 -6.82 7.66 -2.04
N ALA A 220 -6.28 8.72 -2.65
CA ALA A 220 -6.26 10.05 -2.06
C ALA A 220 -7.68 10.63 -1.86
N THR A 221 -8.63 10.24 -2.70
CA THR A 221 -10.00 10.77 -2.65
C THR A 221 -10.84 10.21 -1.50
N GLN A 222 -10.31 9.26 -0.74
CA GLN A 222 -10.95 8.74 0.48
C GLN A 222 -10.81 9.69 1.67
N PHE A 223 -9.90 10.64 1.59
CA PHE A 223 -9.57 11.51 2.72
C PHE A 223 -10.07 12.91 2.47
N GLN A 224 -10.41 13.58 3.57
CA GLN A 224 -10.47 15.03 3.63
C GLN A 224 -9.22 15.55 4.35
N TRP A 225 -8.72 16.72 3.98
CA TRP A 225 -7.48 17.25 4.54
C TRP A 225 -7.56 17.42 6.08
N GLU A 226 -8.65 17.99 6.59
CA GLU A 226 -8.84 18.22 8.04
C GLU A 226 -8.93 16.91 8.83
N GLU A 227 -9.61 15.91 8.26
CA GLU A 227 -9.73 14.57 8.82
C GLU A 227 -8.37 13.87 8.86
N ALA A 228 -7.66 13.80 7.72
CA ALA A 228 -6.35 13.18 7.63
C ALA A 228 -5.36 13.82 8.61
N ARG A 229 -5.37 15.15 8.73
CA ARG A 229 -4.52 15.87 9.68
C ARG A 229 -4.84 15.50 11.12
N THR A 230 -6.12 15.45 11.47
CA THR A 230 -6.57 15.06 12.82
C THR A 230 -6.19 13.62 13.15
N LEU A 231 -6.37 12.70 12.19
CA LEU A 231 -5.99 11.29 12.34
C LEU A 231 -4.47 11.13 12.51
N GLN A 232 -3.66 11.83 11.70
CA GLN A 232 -2.20 11.84 11.84
C GLN A 232 -1.77 12.29 13.24
N GLN A 233 -2.31 13.42 13.72
CA GLN A 233 -1.98 13.96 15.04
C GLN A 233 -2.35 13.00 16.17
N ARG A 234 -3.51 12.33 16.08
CA ARG A 234 -3.93 11.35 17.08
C ARG A 234 -3.01 10.13 17.15
N GLU A 235 -2.57 9.61 16.00
CA GLU A 235 -1.64 8.48 15.98
C GLU A 235 -0.29 8.88 16.61
N LEU A 236 0.25 10.06 16.25
CA LEU A 236 1.50 10.58 16.83
C LEU A 236 1.38 10.80 18.36
N GLN A 237 0.27 11.38 18.83
CA GLN A 237 0.02 11.55 20.26
C GLN A 237 -0.06 10.22 21.00
N ALA A 238 -0.71 9.21 20.41
CA ALA A 238 -0.79 7.88 21.00
C ALA A 238 0.59 7.22 21.11
N MET A 239 1.47 7.40 20.11
CA MET A 239 2.86 6.93 20.18
C MET A 239 3.62 7.59 21.33
N ALA A 240 3.52 8.92 21.46
CA ALA A 240 4.21 9.66 22.53
C ALA A 240 3.75 9.24 23.93
N GLN A 241 2.45 8.98 24.10
CA GLN A 241 1.87 8.54 25.38
C GLN A 241 2.34 7.13 25.76
N GLU A 242 2.37 6.20 24.81
CA GLU A 242 2.85 4.83 25.04
C GLU A 242 4.35 4.82 25.39
N GLU A 243 5.15 5.68 24.76
CA GLU A 243 6.57 5.84 25.10
C GLU A 243 6.76 6.42 26.51
N ALA A 244 5.99 7.45 26.86
CA ALA A 244 6.02 8.03 28.21
C ALA A 244 5.58 7.02 29.28
N ALA A 245 4.63 6.14 28.97
CA ALA A 245 4.19 5.08 29.87
C ALA A 245 5.21 3.93 30.00
N ALA A 246 5.98 3.66 28.93
CA ALA A 246 7.02 2.63 28.91
C ALA A 246 8.33 3.07 29.59
N SER A 247 8.55 4.38 29.78
CA SER A 247 9.69 4.91 30.52
C SER A 247 9.37 4.93 32.03
N PRO A 248 9.93 4.03 32.86
CA PRO A 248 9.64 4.03 34.28
C PRO A 248 10.11 5.35 34.88
N ARG A 249 9.25 5.99 35.69
CA ARG A 249 9.69 7.05 36.61
C ARG A 249 10.91 6.50 37.35
N ARG A 250 12.08 7.11 37.13
CA ARG A 250 13.16 7.02 38.11
C ARG A 250 12.56 7.60 39.38
N VAL A 251 12.16 6.71 40.30
CA VAL A 251 11.91 7.09 41.67
C VAL A 251 13.28 7.52 42.16
N ASP A 252 13.42 8.82 42.40
CA ASP A 252 14.50 9.37 43.19
C ASP A 252 14.34 8.81 44.61
N ASP A 253 14.85 7.60 44.84
CA ASP A 253 15.39 7.21 46.13
C ASP A 253 16.74 7.90 46.27
N ALA A 254 16.67 9.19 46.63
CA ALA A 254 17.75 9.87 47.31
C ALA A 254 17.29 10.13 48.74
N THR A 255 17.43 9.08 49.54
CA THR A 255 17.55 9.19 51.00
C THR A 255 18.77 10.06 51.31
N SER A 256 18.57 11.23 51.91
CA SER A 256 19.44 11.84 52.95
C SER A 256 18.85 13.16 53.41
#